data_AF-A0A7W2FW91-F1
#
_entry.id   AF-A0A7W2FW91-F1
#
_cell.length_a   1.000
_cell.length_b   1.000
_cell.length_c   1.000
_cell.angle_alpha   90.00
_cell.angle_beta   90.00
_cell.angle_gamma   90.00
#
_symmetry.space_group_name_H-M   'P 1'
#
loop_
_entity.id
_entity.type
_entity.pdbx_description
1 polymer ?
#
loop_
_entity_poly.entity_id
_entity_poly.type
_entity_poly.pdbx_seq_one_letter_code
_entity_poly.pdbx_strand_id
1 'polypeptide(L)'
;MKPFFIDYFTNEQSFIELQIDFLKEDFRYQMNPEYFPKFEKILIKEEFSIEDQVPLPHKEDPNGFSYDLQKRFFYKDFLPSIIKKLSSNFLEDFYNYIREDLLESQKERHKFLNEQKKFIANIFDNINQFDFIEFSLFTELKSQLLQIEIAVSSPTLYNDKYLKNDKLALHSWNETDLVTFFHFLRTHKVIDFISDGELGRFLERNFCVENDDGEVLSLDSLNKRLNDLKNTNKLNDRSEKRLSDLFKKISKY
;
A
#
# COMPACT_ATOMS: atom_id res chain seq x y z
N MET A 1 -28.28 -9.94 -23.25
CA MET A 1 -26.85 -9.75 -22.96
C MET A 1 -26.28 -11.05 -22.38
N LYS A 2 -25.07 -11.45 -22.78
CA LYS A 2 -24.32 -12.49 -22.05
C LYS A 2 -23.88 -11.92 -20.69
N PRO A 3 -23.81 -12.72 -19.61
CA PRO A 3 -23.26 -12.26 -18.35
C PRO A 3 -21.76 -11.99 -18.49
N PHE A 4 -21.28 -10.93 -17.83
CA PHE A 4 -19.86 -10.60 -17.78
C PHE A 4 -19.23 -11.22 -16.52
N PHE A 5 -18.00 -11.73 -16.66
CA PHE A 5 -17.22 -12.28 -15.55
C PHE A 5 -16.25 -11.22 -15.01
N ILE A 6 -16.01 -11.24 -13.69
CA ILE A 6 -15.05 -10.35 -13.01
C ILE A 6 -13.64 -10.43 -13.61
N ASP A 7 -13.24 -11.60 -14.10
CA ASP A 7 -11.92 -11.82 -14.70
C ASP A 7 -11.66 -10.93 -15.92
N TYR A 8 -12.71 -10.47 -16.62
CA TYR A 8 -12.56 -9.53 -17.73
C TYR A 8 -12.06 -8.14 -17.32
N PHE A 9 -12.10 -7.78 -16.04
CA PHE A 9 -11.56 -6.52 -15.51
C PHE A 9 -10.11 -6.64 -15.04
N THR A 10 -9.53 -7.85 -15.05
CA THR A 10 -8.17 -8.10 -14.52
C THR A 10 -7.07 -8.01 -15.59
N ASN A 11 -7.45 -8.09 -16.87
CA ASN A 11 -6.55 -8.08 -18.01
C ASN A 11 -6.83 -6.84 -18.89
N GLU A 12 -5.80 -6.07 -19.23
CA GLU A 12 -5.92 -4.84 -20.03
C GLU A 12 -6.60 -5.07 -21.39
N GLN A 13 -6.23 -6.14 -22.11
CA GLN A 13 -6.81 -6.49 -23.40
C GLN A 13 -8.29 -6.84 -23.26
N SER A 14 -8.65 -7.63 -22.24
CA SER A 14 -10.05 -7.97 -21.95
C SER A 14 -10.86 -6.74 -21.52
N PHE A 15 -10.25 -5.81 -20.78
CA PHE A 15 -10.88 -4.56 -20.39
C PHE A 15 -11.10 -3.62 -21.58
N ILE A 16 -10.16 -3.55 -22.53
CA ILE A 16 -10.32 -2.79 -23.77
C ILE A 16 -11.45 -3.36 -24.63
N GLU A 17 -11.50 -4.69 -24.80
CA GLU A 17 -12.58 -5.36 -25.54
C GLU A 17 -13.95 -5.11 -24.90
N LEU A 18 -14.00 -5.17 -23.57
CA LEU A 18 -15.19 -4.83 -22.78
C LEU A 18 -15.62 -3.37 -23.00
N GLN A 19 -14.68 -2.42 -22.95
CA GLN A 19 -14.97 -1.00 -23.22
C GLN A 19 -15.49 -0.78 -24.65
N ILE A 20 -14.91 -1.46 -25.63
CA ILE A 20 -15.33 -1.37 -27.03
C ILE A 20 -16.77 -1.90 -27.19
N ASP A 21 -17.12 -2.99 -26.51
CA ASP A 21 -18.48 -3.55 -26.57
C ASP A 21 -19.50 -2.66 -25.85
N PHE A 22 -19.15 -2.07 -24.70
CA PHE A 22 -19.99 -1.03 -24.06
C PHE A 22 -20.21 0.17 -24.98
N LEU A 23 -19.15 0.70 -25.58
CA LEU A 23 -19.25 1.84 -26.49
C LEU A 23 -20.09 1.56 -27.74
N LYS A 24 -20.21 0.30 -28.17
CA LYS A 24 -21.10 -0.07 -29.29
C LYS A 24 -22.56 -0.11 -28.89
N GLU A 25 -22.86 -0.49 -27.64
CA GLU A 25 -24.23 -0.69 -27.14
C GLU A 25 -24.83 0.57 -26.50
N ASP A 26 -23.98 1.47 -25.98
CA ASP A 26 -24.37 2.68 -25.27
C ASP A 26 -25.03 3.76 -26.16
N PHE A 27 -25.02 3.61 -27.49
CA PHE A 27 -25.60 4.59 -28.40
C PHE A 27 -26.87 4.08 -29.06
N ARG A 28 -28.00 4.75 -28.78
CA ARG A 28 -29.23 4.59 -29.57
C ARG A 28 -29.58 5.88 -30.29
N TYR A 29 -30.08 5.75 -31.51
CA TYR A 29 -30.69 6.87 -32.22
C TYR A 29 -32.14 7.00 -31.77
N GLN A 30 -32.48 8.12 -31.15
CA GLN A 30 -33.86 8.45 -30.80
C GLN A 30 -34.32 9.62 -31.67
N MET A 31 -35.60 9.59 -32.08
CA MET A 31 -36.21 10.71 -32.79
C MET A 31 -36.32 11.90 -31.85
N ASN A 32 -35.73 13.03 -32.21
CA ASN A 32 -35.99 14.28 -31.51
C ASN A 32 -37.37 14.82 -31.96
N PRO A 33 -38.37 14.91 -31.07
CA PRO A 33 -39.71 15.35 -31.43
C PRO A 33 -39.80 16.86 -31.76
N GLU A 34 -38.82 17.67 -31.34
CA GLU A 34 -38.76 19.11 -31.63
C GLU A 34 -38.16 19.42 -33.01
N TYR A 35 -37.30 18.52 -33.54
CA TYR A 35 -36.60 18.72 -34.80
C TYR A 35 -36.81 17.52 -35.73
N PHE A 36 -38.01 17.38 -36.29
CA PHE A 36 -38.30 16.28 -37.20
C PHE A 36 -37.69 16.52 -38.61
N PRO A 37 -36.98 15.54 -39.23
CA PRO A 37 -36.52 14.25 -38.73
C PRO A 37 -35.00 14.27 -38.50
N LYS A 38 -34.53 14.80 -37.38
CA LYS A 38 -33.16 14.60 -36.91
C LYS A 38 -33.17 13.52 -35.84
N PHE A 39 -32.42 12.47 -36.12
CA PHE A 39 -32.09 11.46 -35.12
C PHE A 39 -30.94 12.00 -34.27
N GLU A 40 -31.17 12.08 -32.97
CA GLU A 40 -30.10 12.39 -32.02
C GLU A 40 -29.51 11.10 -31.49
N LYS A 41 -28.18 11.09 -31.39
CA LYS A 41 -27.44 10.01 -30.76
C LYS A 41 -27.57 10.20 -29.25
N ILE A 42 -28.35 9.35 -28.60
CA ILE A 42 -28.58 9.41 -27.15
C ILE A 42 -27.77 8.30 -26.49
N LEU A 43 -27.09 8.64 -25.40
CA LEU A 43 -26.40 7.69 -24.53
C LEU A 43 -27.45 7.00 -23.65
N ILE A 44 -27.60 5.68 -23.77
CA ILE A 44 -28.47 4.90 -22.88
C ILE A 44 -27.56 4.00 -22.05
N LYS A 45 -27.42 4.32 -20.76
CA LYS A 45 -26.78 3.42 -19.79
C LYS A 45 -27.68 2.23 -19.54
N GLU A 46 -27.44 1.12 -20.23
CA GLU A 46 -28.06 -0.15 -19.86
C GLU A 46 -27.30 -0.77 -18.69
N GLU A 47 -28.02 -0.91 -17.57
CA GLU A 47 -27.53 -1.67 -16.42
C GLU A 47 -27.33 -3.13 -16.82
N PHE A 48 -26.17 -3.70 -16.50
CA PHE A 48 -25.89 -5.10 -16.75
C PHE A 48 -25.53 -5.83 -15.46
N SER A 49 -25.81 -7.13 -15.43
CA SER A 49 -25.49 -7.97 -14.29
C SER A 49 -24.13 -8.66 -14.48
N ILE A 50 -23.30 -8.62 -13.44
CA ILE A 50 -22.15 -9.50 -13.26
C ILE A 50 -22.54 -10.67 -12.37
N GLU A 51 -21.88 -11.81 -12.56
CA GLU A 51 -21.98 -12.96 -11.67
C GLU A 51 -20.74 -12.98 -10.78
N ASP A 52 -20.95 -12.88 -9.46
CA ASP A 52 -19.91 -12.79 -8.43
C ASP A 52 -19.94 -14.06 -7.56
N GLN A 53 -18.76 -14.57 -7.20
CA GLN A 53 -18.63 -15.72 -6.31
C GLN A 53 -18.58 -15.23 -4.87
N VAL A 54 -19.67 -15.45 -4.14
CA VAL A 54 -19.77 -15.05 -2.73
C VAL A 54 -19.55 -16.28 -1.85
N PRO A 55 -18.58 -16.27 -0.91
CA PRO A 55 -18.38 -17.40 0.00
C PRO A 55 -19.65 -17.71 0.78
N LEU A 56 -19.95 -19.01 0.93
CA LEU A 56 -21.09 -19.42 1.73
C LEU A 56 -20.86 -19.08 3.23
N PRO A 57 -21.93 -18.76 3.98
CA PRO A 57 -21.82 -18.54 5.42
C PRO A 57 -21.21 -19.76 6.11
N HIS A 58 -20.45 -19.55 7.17
CA HIS A 58 -19.80 -20.64 7.93
C HIS A 58 -20.79 -21.71 8.47
N LYS A 59 -22.07 -21.35 8.64
CA LYS A 59 -23.14 -22.29 9.00
C LYS A 59 -23.47 -23.31 7.90
N GLU A 60 -23.24 -22.93 6.64
CA GLU A 60 -23.55 -23.73 5.45
C GLU A 60 -22.30 -24.41 4.89
N ASP A 61 -21.13 -23.76 5.01
CA ASP A 61 -19.83 -24.38 4.74
C ASP A 61 -18.84 -24.12 5.89
N PRO A 62 -18.70 -25.06 6.83
CA PRO A 62 -17.74 -24.98 7.93
C PRO A 62 -16.29 -24.90 7.47
N ASN A 63 -15.99 -25.35 6.25
CA ASN A 63 -14.63 -25.44 5.74
C ASN A 63 -14.25 -24.27 4.80
N GLY A 64 -15.23 -23.46 4.39
CA GLY A 64 -15.02 -22.21 3.65
C GLY A 64 -14.52 -22.38 2.21
N PHE A 65 -14.82 -23.52 1.57
CA PHE A 65 -14.37 -23.82 0.21
C PHE A 65 -15.43 -23.57 -0.87
N SER A 66 -16.68 -23.37 -0.48
CA SER A 66 -17.84 -23.28 -1.35
C SER A 66 -18.33 -21.85 -1.51
N TYR A 67 -18.86 -21.53 -2.70
CA TYR A 67 -19.34 -20.22 -3.08
C TYR A 67 -20.69 -20.32 -3.78
N ASP A 68 -21.51 -19.29 -3.61
CA ASP A 68 -22.74 -19.07 -4.36
C ASP A 68 -22.51 -18.03 -5.47
N LEU A 69 -23.15 -18.25 -6.62
CA LEU A 69 -23.10 -17.32 -7.74
C LEU A 69 -24.23 -16.31 -7.60
N GLN A 70 -23.87 -15.10 -7.17
CA GLN A 70 -24.83 -14.02 -7.02
C GLN A 70 -24.79 -13.10 -8.24
N LYS A 71 -25.97 -12.79 -8.78
CA LYS A 71 -26.12 -11.72 -9.77
C LYS A 71 -26.12 -10.36 -9.07
N ARG A 72 -25.22 -9.48 -9.50
CA ARG A 72 -25.11 -8.10 -9.04
C ARG A 72 -25.17 -7.16 -10.23
N PHE A 73 -25.88 -6.05 -10.11
CA PHE A 73 -25.88 -5.01 -11.12
C PHE A 73 -24.59 -4.20 -11.04
N PHE A 74 -23.95 -3.93 -12.18
CA PHE A 74 -22.61 -3.37 -12.20
C PHE A 74 -22.54 -1.95 -11.64
N TYR A 75 -23.41 -1.05 -12.11
CA TYR A 75 -23.42 0.34 -11.67
C TYR A 75 -24.08 0.49 -10.31
N LYS A 76 -25.17 -0.25 -10.06
CA LYS A 76 -25.94 -0.14 -8.80
C LYS A 76 -25.32 -0.85 -7.61
N ASP A 77 -24.73 -2.03 -7.80
CA ASP A 77 -24.30 -2.89 -6.70
C ASP A 77 -22.78 -3.01 -6.64
N PHE A 78 -22.14 -3.35 -7.77
CA PHE A 78 -20.72 -3.68 -7.80
C PHE A 78 -19.81 -2.45 -7.64
N LEU A 79 -19.98 -1.44 -8.50
CA LEU A 79 -19.13 -0.23 -8.46
C LEU A 79 -19.11 0.45 -7.09
N PRO A 80 -20.26 0.70 -6.42
CA PRO A 80 -20.25 1.29 -5.08
C PRO A 80 -19.50 0.44 -4.05
N SER A 81 -19.57 -0.88 -4.17
CA SER A 81 -18.90 -1.80 -3.24
C SER A 81 -17.38 -1.84 -3.43
N ILE A 82 -16.90 -1.68 -4.67
CA ILE A 82 -15.49 -1.87 -5.01
C ILE A 82 -14.66 -0.58 -4.95
N ILE A 83 -15.26 0.60 -5.14
CA ILE A 83 -14.56 1.90 -5.16
C ILE A 83 -13.71 2.11 -3.90
N LYS A 84 -14.26 1.82 -2.72
CA LYS A 84 -13.53 1.95 -1.45
C LYS A 84 -12.36 0.98 -1.33
N LYS A 85 -12.54 -0.25 -1.82
CA LYS A 85 -11.49 -1.27 -1.84
C LYS A 85 -10.33 -0.85 -2.75
N LEU A 86 -10.63 -0.37 -3.96
CA LEU A 86 -9.61 0.11 -4.90
C LEU A 86 -8.83 1.31 -4.33
N SER A 87 -9.53 2.25 -3.70
CA SER A 87 -8.91 3.39 -3.01
C SER A 87 -7.96 2.93 -1.88
N SER A 88 -8.41 1.96 -1.08
CA SER A 88 -7.62 1.41 0.02
C SER A 88 -6.37 0.68 -0.48
N ASN A 89 -6.51 -0.15 -1.52
CA ASN A 89 -5.40 -0.85 -2.15
C ASN A 89 -4.36 0.14 -2.71
N PHE A 90 -4.81 1.20 -3.39
CA PHE A 90 -3.92 2.24 -3.89
C PHE A 90 -3.09 2.89 -2.76
N LEU A 91 -3.73 3.21 -1.64
CA LEU A 91 -3.05 3.80 -0.48
C LEU A 91 -2.05 2.82 0.14
N GLU A 92 -2.41 1.55 0.25
CA GLU A 92 -1.53 0.50 0.75
C GLU A 92 -0.28 0.38 -0.13
N ASP A 93 -0.45 0.25 -1.45
CA ASP A 93 0.65 0.18 -2.42
C ASP A 93 1.53 1.44 -2.37
N PHE A 94 0.91 2.62 -2.28
CA PHE A 94 1.61 3.90 -2.16
C PHE A 94 2.50 3.96 -0.90
N TYR A 95 1.97 3.59 0.26
CA TYR A 95 2.74 3.60 1.51
C TYR A 95 3.82 2.52 1.52
N ASN A 96 3.54 1.33 0.97
CA ASN A 96 4.51 0.25 0.88
C ASN A 96 5.69 0.65 0.01
N TYR A 97 5.44 1.25 -1.17
CA TYR A 97 6.51 1.74 -2.04
C TYR A 97 7.39 2.79 -1.36
N ILE A 98 6.79 3.72 -0.60
CA ILE A 98 7.58 4.71 0.18
C ILE A 98 8.45 4.03 1.23
N ARG A 99 7.90 3.04 1.94
CA ARG A 99 8.59 2.32 3.03
C ARG A 99 9.69 1.40 2.53
N GLU A 100 9.45 0.73 1.41
CA GLU A 100 10.35 -0.29 0.86
C GLU A 100 11.47 0.31 0.01
N ASP A 101 11.12 1.26 -0.88
CA ASP A 101 12.02 1.70 -1.93
C ASP A 101 12.54 3.14 -1.74
N LEU A 102 11.82 3.99 -0.98
CA LEU A 102 12.11 5.44 -0.91
C LEU A 102 12.44 5.97 0.49
N LEU A 103 12.64 5.08 1.47
CA LEU A 103 12.89 5.47 2.86
C LEU A 103 14.19 6.25 3.02
N GLU A 104 15.25 5.82 2.32
CA GLU A 104 16.61 6.36 2.46
C GLU A 104 16.87 7.58 1.55
N SER A 105 16.15 7.67 0.43
CA SER A 105 16.41 8.65 -0.64
C SER A 105 15.39 9.79 -0.62
N GLN A 106 15.70 10.84 0.16
CA GLN A 106 14.84 12.03 0.24
C GLN A 106 14.54 12.63 -1.14
N LYS A 107 15.54 12.67 -2.04
CA LYS A 107 15.40 13.23 -3.39
C LYS A 107 14.43 12.43 -4.25
N GLU A 108 14.56 11.10 -4.27
CA GLU A 108 13.67 10.23 -5.05
C GLU A 108 12.26 10.23 -4.45
N ARG A 109 12.14 10.26 -3.13
CA ARG A 109 10.86 10.41 -2.44
C ARG A 109 10.14 11.70 -2.82
N HIS A 110 10.83 12.84 -2.80
CA HIS A 110 10.23 14.12 -3.22
C HIS A 110 9.78 14.08 -4.67
N LYS A 111 10.58 13.47 -5.56
CA LYS A 111 10.23 13.31 -6.96
C LYS A 111 8.95 12.46 -7.11
N PHE A 112 8.92 11.29 -6.48
CA PHE A 112 7.76 10.40 -6.50
C PHE A 112 6.49 11.08 -5.96
N LEU A 113 6.56 11.73 -4.79
CA LEU A 113 5.41 12.43 -4.21
C LEU A 113 4.89 13.53 -5.15
N ASN A 114 5.78 14.26 -5.83
CA ASN A 114 5.37 15.27 -6.81
C ASN A 114 4.72 14.66 -8.07
N GLU A 115 5.20 13.49 -8.51
CA GLU A 115 4.59 12.74 -9.63
C GLU A 115 3.19 12.25 -9.25
N GLN A 116 3.03 11.69 -8.05
CA GLN A 116 1.73 11.24 -7.55
C GLN A 116 0.73 12.40 -7.40
N LYS A 117 1.18 13.56 -6.89
CA LYS A 117 0.34 14.77 -6.83
C LYS A 117 -0.16 15.20 -8.20
N LYS A 118 0.72 15.20 -9.21
CA LYS A 118 0.34 15.54 -10.59
C LYS A 118 -0.64 14.53 -11.17
N PHE A 119 -0.42 13.24 -10.91
CA PHE A 119 -1.31 12.18 -11.34
C PHE A 119 -2.73 12.35 -10.76
N ILE A 120 -2.84 12.59 -9.45
CA ILE A 120 -4.12 12.82 -8.76
C ILE A 120 -4.81 14.09 -9.27
N ALA A 121 -4.06 15.20 -9.41
CA ALA A 121 -4.60 16.44 -9.95
C ALA A 121 -5.17 16.25 -11.36
N ASN A 122 -4.46 15.52 -12.22
CA ASN A 122 -4.95 15.18 -13.56
C ASN A 122 -6.24 14.36 -13.49
N ILE A 123 -6.41 13.46 -12.53
CA ILE A 123 -7.69 12.74 -12.36
C ILE A 123 -8.80 13.72 -11.95
N PHE A 124 -8.55 14.62 -11.00
CA PHE A 124 -9.53 15.63 -10.59
C PHE A 124 -9.98 16.55 -11.73
N ASP A 125 -9.04 16.99 -12.56
CA ASP A 125 -9.34 17.87 -13.71
C ASP A 125 -10.20 17.16 -14.76
N ASN A 126 -10.01 15.85 -14.92
CA ASN A 126 -10.75 15.06 -15.90
C ASN A 126 -12.04 14.46 -15.34
N ILE A 127 -12.17 14.25 -14.03
CA ILE A 127 -13.36 13.57 -13.47
C ILE A 127 -14.64 14.36 -13.73
N ASN A 128 -14.56 15.69 -13.71
CA ASN A 128 -15.69 16.58 -13.97
C ASN A 128 -16.17 16.55 -15.43
N GLN A 129 -15.40 15.95 -16.34
CA GLN A 129 -15.79 15.79 -17.74
C GLN A 129 -16.71 14.58 -17.96
N PHE A 130 -16.85 13.71 -16.96
CA PHE A 130 -17.73 12.54 -17.02
C PHE A 130 -19.15 12.91 -16.60
N ASP A 131 -19.91 13.53 -17.51
CA ASP A 131 -21.32 13.87 -17.36
C ASP A 131 -22.26 12.65 -17.27
N PHE A 132 -21.75 11.46 -17.63
CA PHE A 132 -22.53 10.23 -17.65
C PHE A 132 -22.57 9.50 -16.30
N ILE A 133 -21.75 9.83 -15.30
CA ILE A 133 -21.70 9.11 -14.02
C ILE A 133 -22.87 9.52 -13.12
N GLU A 134 -23.50 8.54 -12.46
CA GLU A 134 -24.55 8.84 -11.47
C GLU A 134 -24.01 9.71 -10.34
N PHE A 135 -24.78 10.69 -9.89
CA PHE A 135 -24.35 11.65 -8.86
C PHE A 135 -23.82 10.99 -7.58
N SER A 136 -24.41 9.88 -7.16
CA SER A 136 -24.02 9.10 -5.98
C SER A 136 -22.61 8.50 -6.14
N LEU A 137 -22.37 7.76 -7.23
CA LEU A 137 -21.08 7.20 -7.62
C LEU A 137 -20.02 8.28 -7.80
N PHE A 138 -20.37 9.37 -8.47
CA PHE A 138 -19.48 10.50 -8.70
C PHE A 138 -19.02 11.15 -7.39
N THR A 139 -19.95 11.31 -6.45
CA THR A 139 -19.67 11.86 -5.11
C THR A 139 -18.75 10.93 -4.32
N GLU A 140 -18.99 9.63 -4.36
CA GLU A 140 -18.12 8.64 -3.69
C GLU A 140 -16.71 8.63 -4.31
N LEU A 141 -16.59 8.62 -5.65
CA LEU A 141 -15.30 8.70 -6.34
C LEU A 141 -14.52 9.96 -5.93
N LYS A 142 -15.19 11.12 -5.91
CA LYS A 142 -14.58 12.38 -5.44
C LYS A 142 -14.13 12.30 -3.99
N SER A 143 -14.93 11.68 -3.12
CA SER A 143 -14.58 11.50 -1.71
C SER A 143 -13.33 10.65 -1.55
N GLN A 144 -13.24 9.53 -2.27
CA GLN A 144 -12.06 8.66 -2.26
C GLN A 144 -10.82 9.35 -2.82
N LEU A 145 -10.94 10.07 -3.95
CA LEU A 145 -9.84 10.84 -4.52
C LEU A 145 -9.33 11.94 -3.57
N LEU A 146 -10.22 12.59 -2.82
CA LEU A 146 -9.83 13.59 -1.82
C LEU A 146 -9.06 12.94 -0.66
N GLN A 147 -9.45 11.75 -0.21
CA GLN A 147 -8.70 11.02 0.82
C GLN A 147 -7.29 10.66 0.32
N ILE A 148 -7.18 10.21 -0.93
CA ILE A 148 -5.90 9.93 -1.57
C ILE A 148 -5.04 11.20 -1.66
N GLU A 149 -5.61 12.32 -2.10
CA GLU A 149 -4.91 13.60 -2.19
C GLU A 149 -4.36 14.06 -0.83
N ILE A 150 -5.16 13.94 0.23
CA ILE A 150 -4.76 14.27 1.61
C ILE A 150 -3.58 13.39 2.03
N ALA A 151 -3.66 12.08 1.78
CA ALA A 151 -2.61 11.13 2.13
C ALA A 151 -1.29 11.44 1.40
N VAL A 152 -1.33 11.62 0.08
CA VAL A 152 -0.15 11.92 -0.75
C VAL A 152 0.43 13.30 -0.42
N SER A 153 -0.42 14.25 0.00
CA SER A 153 -0.01 15.61 0.36
C SER A 153 0.46 15.73 1.81
N SER A 154 0.45 14.64 2.58
CA SER A 154 0.82 14.67 3.99
C SER A 154 2.24 15.23 4.21
N PRO A 155 2.41 16.30 5.01
CA PRO A 155 3.72 16.87 5.30
C PRO A 155 4.70 15.88 5.97
N THR A 156 4.15 14.86 6.63
CA THR A 156 4.93 13.82 7.32
C THR A 156 5.78 12.99 6.34
N LEU A 157 5.34 12.83 5.09
CA LEU A 157 6.04 12.08 4.05
C LEU A 157 7.29 12.81 3.51
N TYR A 158 7.38 14.11 3.74
CA TYR A 158 8.51 14.94 3.32
C TYR A 158 9.61 15.03 4.38
N ASN A 159 9.28 14.70 5.63
CA ASN A 159 10.15 14.90 6.77
C ASN A 159 10.65 13.55 7.31
N ASP A 160 11.96 13.32 7.18
CA ASP A 160 12.64 12.09 7.62
C ASP A 160 12.41 11.77 9.09
N LYS A 161 12.19 12.77 9.95
CA LYS A 161 11.95 12.57 11.39
C LYS A 161 10.63 11.84 11.66
N TYR A 162 9.58 12.14 10.90
CA TYR A 162 8.26 11.52 11.11
C TYR A 162 8.15 10.13 10.47
N LEU A 163 8.85 9.89 9.35
CA LEU A 163 8.94 8.56 8.72
C LEU A 163 9.75 7.57 9.56
N LYS A 164 10.72 8.05 10.33
CA LYS A 164 11.55 7.22 11.23
C LYS A 164 10.84 6.86 12.56
N ASN A 165 9.62 7.36 12.83
CA ASN A 165 8.88 7.10 14.07
C ASN A 165 8.24 5.69 14.14
N ASP A 166 8.18 4.93 13.04
CA ASP A 166 7.72 3.53 13.04
C ASP A 166 8.82 2.52 13.44
N LYS A 167 9.98 3.00 13.92
CA LYS A 167 11.09 2.16 14.37
C LYS A 167 10.93 1.74 15.83
N LEU A 168 11.36 0.53 16.15
CA LEU A 168 11.43 0.04 17.52
C LEU A 168 12.55 0.78 18.27
N ALA A 169 12.15 1.62 19.24
CA ALA A 169 13.06 2.32 20.13
C ALA A 169 13.55 1.38 21.24
N LEU A 170 14.87 1.16 21.30
CA LEU A 170 15.50 0.36 22.34
C LEU A 170 16.09 1.26 23.43
N HIS A 171 15.29 1.51 24.46
CA HIS A 171 15.58 2.44 25.57
C HIS A 171 16.75 2.08 26.50
N SER A 172 17.35 0.90 26.37
CA SER A 172 18.47 0.46 27.23
C SER A 172 19.64 -0.12 26.46
N TRP A 173 19.64 0.11 25.15
CA TRP A 173 20.61 -0.47 24.23
C TRP A 173 21.26 0.66 23.47
N ASN A 174 22.59 0.68 23.44
CA ASN A 174 23.30 1.47 22.46
C ASN A 174 23.39 0.71 21.13
N GLU A 175 23.76 1.44 20.09
CA GLU A 175 23.97 0.90 18.75
C GLU A 175 24.90 -0.33 18.73
N THR A 176 26.00 -0.31 19.48
CA THR A 176 26.94 -1.43 19.52
C THR A 176 26.31 -2.68 20.11
N ASP A 177 25.49 -2.55 21.16
CA ASP A 177 24.80 -3.67 21.79
C ASP A 177 23.77 -4.29 20.83
N LEU A 178 23.04 -3.45 20.07
CA LEU A 178 22.10 -3.90 19.04
C LEU A 178 22.79 -4.71 17.94
N VAL A 179 23.87 -4.15 17.38
CA VAL A 179 24.62 -4.81 16.31
C VAL A 179 25.25 -6.12 16.80
N THR A 180 25.80 -6.12 18.03
CA THR A 180 26.41 -7.30 18.65
C THR A 180 25.38 -8.41 18.86
N PHE A 181 24.18 -8.08 19.33
CA PHE A 181 23.11 -9.05 19.53
C PHE A 181 22.66 -9.73 18.22
N PHE A 182 22.40 -8.95 17.17
CA PHE A 182 22.02 -9.54 15.88
C PHE A 182 23.15 -10.32 15.23
N HIS A 183 24.40 -9.89 15.43
CA HIS A 183 25.56 -10.68 15.06
C HIS A 183 25.55 -12.04 15.78
N PHE A 184 25.25 -12.09 17.08
CA PHE A 184 25.13 -13.34 17.84
C PHE A 184 24.00 -14.25 17.37
N LEU A 185 22.82 -13.70 17.13
CA LEU A 185 21.70 -14.48 16.60
C LEU A 185 22.07 -15.15 15.28
N ARG A 186 22.79 -14.44 14.42
CA ARG A 186 23.30 -14.97 13.15
C ARG A 186 24.37 -16.04 13.34
N THR A 187 25.36 -15.81 14.21
CA THR A 187 26.45 -16.79 14.43
C THR A 187 25.95 -18.07 15.11
N HIS A 188 24.92 -17.97 15.95
CA HIS A 188 24.28 -19.10 16.61
C HIS A 188 23.16 -19.74 15.77
N LYS A 189 22.93 -19.28 14.54
CA LYS A 189 21.89 -19.80 13.62
C LYS A 189 20.47 -19.73 14.18
N VAL A 190 20.19 -18.73 15.02
CA VAL A 190 18.82 -18.42 15.46
C VAL A 190 18.06 -17.70 14.34
N ILE A 191 18.77 -16.92 13.54
CA ILE A 191 18.29 -16.31 12.30
C ILE A 191 19.09 -16.83 11.12
N ASP A 192 18.48 -16.80 9.93
CA ASP A 192 19.15 -17.18 8.69
C ASP A 192 20.37 -16.30 8.39
N PHE A 193 21.33 -16.87 7.68
CA PHE A 193 22.53 -16.13 7.30
C PHE A 193 22.20 -15.12 6.20
N ILE A 194 22.08 -13.85 6.60
CA ILE A 194 22.00 -12.70 5.70
C ILE A 194 23.33 -11.93 5.66
N SER A 195 23.59 -11.27 4.54
CA SER A 195 24.83 -10.49 4.35
C SER A 195 24.92 -9.32 5.34
N ASP A 196 26.12 -8.82 5.63
CA ASP A 196 26.28 -7.66 6.54
C ASP A 196 25.58 -6.40 6.00
N GLY A 197 25.52 -6.24 4.68
CA GLY A 197 24.80 -5.15 4.04
C GLY A 197 23.29 -5.24 4.26
N GLU A 198 22.71 -6.43 4.08
CA GLU A 198 21.28 -6.68 4.33
C GLU A 198 20.93 -6.55 5.81
N LEU A 199 21.75 -7.12 6.71
CA LEU A 199 21.53 -7.00 8.14
C LEU A 199 21.66 -5.55 8.61
N GLY A 200 22.65 -4.81 8.11
CA GLY A 200 22.81 -3.38 8.41
C GLY A 200 21.58 -2.58 8.01
N ARG A 201 21.11 -2.73 6.76
CA ARG A 201 19.89 -2.06 6.27
C ARG A 201 18.65 -2.45 7.06
N PHE A 202 18.50 -3.74 7.39
CA PHE A 202 17.39 -4.20 8.22
C PHE A 202 17.38 -3.50 9.58
N LEU A 203 18.52 -3.41 10.25
CA LEU A 203 18.63 -2.76 11.56
C LEU A 203 18.37 -1.26 11.46
N GLU A 204 18.96 -0.59 10.46
CA GLU A 204 18.74 0.83 10.20
C GLU A 204 17.27 1.13 9.91
N ARG A 205 16.58 0.26 9.18
CA ARG A 205 15.17 0.43 8.81
C ARG A 205 14.21 0.22 9.97
N ASN A 206 14.50 -0.72 10.86
CA ASN A 206 13.53 -1.19 11.87
C ASN A 206 13.79 -0.72 13.30
N PHE A 207 14.99 -0.24 13.62
CA PHE A 207 15.37 0.09 15.00
C PHE A 207 15.91 1.52 15.16
N CYS A 208 15.72 2.05 16.35
CA CYS A 208 16.38 3.26 16.84
C CYS A 208 16.87 3.04 18.28
N VAL A 209 17.87 3.81 18.68
CA VAL A 209 18.48 3.71 20.03
C VAL A 209 18.37 5.03 20.74
N GLU A 210 18.16 4.99 22.05
CA GLU A 210 18.12 6.18 22.89
C GLU A 210 19.54 6.51 23.37
N ASN A 211 19.92 7.78 23.32
CA ASN A 211 21.18 8.24 23.91
C ASN A 211 21.04 8.39 25.44
N ASP A 212 22.17 8.67 26.11
CA ASP A 212 22.19 8.84 27.57
C ASP A 212 21.33 10.03 28.07
N ASP A 213 20.97 10.95 27.17
CA ASP A 213 20.12 12.13 27.43
C ASP A 213 18.62 11.86 27.19
N GLY A 214 18.25 10.65 26.78
CA GLY A 214 16.86 10.28 26.51
C GLY A 214 16.35 10.64 25.09
N GLU A 215 17.25 11.04 24.19
CA GLU A 215 16.91 11.36 22.80
C GLU A 215 17.01 10.12 21.91
N VAL A 216 15.98 9.90 21.10
CA VAL A 216 15.94 8.82 20.12
C VAL A 216 16.80 9.17 18.90
N LEU A 217 17.89 8.42 18.71
CA LEU A 217 18.82 8.54 17.60
C LEU A 217 18.53 7.51 16.51
N SER A 218 18.62 7.94 15.25
CA SER A 218 18.62 7.01 14.12
C SER A 218 19.97 6.33 13.97
N LEU A 219 19.93 5.07 13.53
CA LEU A 219 21.10 4.28 13.21
C LEU A 219 21.50 4.55 11.75
N ASP A 220 22.80 4.76 11.50
CA ASP A 220 23.35 5.02 10.18
C ASP A 220 24.68 4.26 9.99
N SER A 221 24.93 3.72 8.80
CA SER A 221 26.18 3.03 8.40
C SER A 221 26.55 1.78 9.23
N LEU A 222 25.54 1.00 9.66
CA LEU A 222 25.72 -0.23 10.44
C LEU A 222 26.46 -1.33 9.68
N ASN A 223 26.42 -1.33 8.35
CA ASN A 223 27.16 -2.27 7.51
C ASN A 223 28.68 -2.23 7.78
N LYS A 224 29.26 -1.04 7.93
CA LYS A 224 30.68 -0.87 8.27
C LYS A 224 30.97 -1.40 9.67
N ARG A 225 30.10 -1.09 10.62
CA ARG A 225 30.25 -1.55 12.01
C ARG A 225 30.13 -3.06 12.16
N LEU A 226 29.23 -3.71 11.42
CA LEU A 226 29.12 -5.17 11.35
C LEU A 226 30.41 -5.81 10.82
N ASN A 227 31.07 -5.16 9.86
CA ASN A 227 32.35 -5.60 9.33
C ASN A 227 33.50 -5.35 10.34
N ASP A 228 33.50 -4.20 11.02
CA ASP A 228 34.49 -3.86 12.04
C ASP A 228 34.38 -4.78 13.27
N LEU A 229 33.16 -5.20 13.62
CA LEU A 229 32.89 -6.17 14.70
C LEU A 229 33.59 -7.51 14.47
N LYS A 230 33.75 -7.93 13.21
CA LYS A 230 34.48 -9.17 12.84
C LYS A 230 36.00 -9.01 13.01
N ASN A 231 36.51 -7.78 12.93
CA ASN A 231 37.94 -7.49 12.82
C ASN A 231 38.55 -6.91 14.12
N THR A 232 37.74 -6.50 15.11
CA THR A 232 38.22 -5.80 16.32
C THR A 232 37.66 -6.38 17.62
N ASN A 233 38.49 -7.07 18.43
CA ASN A 233 38.04 -7.82 19.62
C ASN A 233 37.66 -6.98 20.86
N LYS A 234 38.21 -5.78 21.07
CA LYS A 234 38.14 -5.12 22.41
C LYS A 234 36.84 -4.38 22.75
N LEU A 235 36.07 -3.92 21.76
CA LEU A 235 34.79 -3.25 21.99
C LEU A 235 33.66 -4.27 22.25
N ASN A 236 33.79 -5.47 21.68
CA ASN A 236 32.81 -6.54 21.74
C ASN A 236 32.70 -7.11 23.16
N ASP A 237 33.82 -7.34 23.86
CA ASP A 237 33.83 -7.91 25.22
C ASP A 237 32.97 -7.11 26.22
N ARG A 238 32.90 -5.78 26.06
CA ARG A 238 32.07 -4.92 26.93
C ARG A 238 30.59 -5.02 26.58
N SER A 239 30.25 -5.02 25.31
CA SER A 239 28.87 -5.21 24.83
C SER A 239 28.34 -6.59 25.18
N GLU A 240 29.14 -7.64 25.00
CA GLU A 240 28.83 -9.01 25.41
C GLU A 240 28.49 -9.11 26.89
N LYS A 241 29.32 -8.49 27.74
CA LYS A 241 29.09 -8.46 29.18
C LYS A 241 27.79 -7.74 29.55
N ARG A 242 27.52 -6.57 28.94
CA ARG A 242 26.28 -5.82 29.16
C ARG A 242 25.04 -6.63 28.73
N LEU A 243 25.08 -7.25 27.56
CA LEU A 243 24.00 -8.10 27.06
C LEU A 243 23.78 -9.31 27.97
N SER A 244 24.85 -10.01 28.37
CA SER A 244 24.78 -11.11 29.34
C SER A 244 24.13 -10.67 30.66
N ASP A 245 24.55 -9.53 31.21
CA ASP A 245 24.02 -9.03 32.49
C ASP A 245 22.54 -8.61 32.37
N LEU A 246 22.14 -8.05 31.23
CA LEU A 246 20.74 -7.73 30.90
C LEU A 246 19.88 -9.00 30.87
N PHE A 247 20.28 -10.00 30.08
CA PHE A 247 19.51 -11.25 29.96
C PHE A 247 19.49 -12.08 31.25
N LYS A 248 20.57 -12.05 32.06
CA LYS A 248 20.57 -12.67 33.40
C LYS A 248 19.57 -12.02 34.33
N LYS A 249 19.41 -10.69 34.29
CA LYS A 249 18.39 -9.99 35.09
C LYS A 249 16.98 -10.38 34.66
N ILE A 250 16.75 -10.54 33.35
CA ILE A 250 15.45 -10.93 32.80
C ILE A 250 15.11 -12.38 33.16
N SER A 251 16.07 -13.31 33.10
CA SER A 251 15.87 -14.74 33.42
C SER A 251 15.55 -15.07 34.89
N LYS A 252 15.59 -14.07 35.78
CA LYS A 252 15.23 -14.21 37.20
C LYS A 252 13.77 -13.87 37.48
N TYR A 253 13.02 -13.49 36.44
CA TYR A 253 11.57 -13.33 36.43
C TYR A 253 10.96 -14.41 35.55
#